data_AF-A0A382K9N5-F1
#
_entry.id   AF-A0A382K9N5-F1
#
_cell.length_a   1.000
_cell.length_b   1.000
_cell.length_c   1.000
_cell.angle_alpha   90.00
_cell.angle_beta   90.00
_cell.angle_gamma   90.00
#
_symmetry.space_group_name_H-M   'P 1'
#
loop_
_entity.id
_entity.type
_entity.pdbx_description
1 polymer ?
#
loop_
_entity_poly.entity_id
_entity_poly.type
_entity_poly.pdbx_seq_one_letter_code
_entity_poly.pdbx_strand_id
1 'polypeptide(L)'
;MRTSLLCLLTLTFCLTAQEPPYDKPPAVKPPYYRVRYEASTKPGELIFPVQYTVWIPNDVKTLRGVVVHQHGCGEGSCKSGQTGAFDLHWQALAKKHDCALLAPSYEQPQKANCQMWCDPRNGSSAKFQKALIDLGKQCAHPELGTIPWALWGHSGGGHWAGGMVMLHPKRVVAAWLRSGVPLFKANPDRLVIKPHTLPKAALNVPMMCNPGTKEGVTLKTGKFSKVWPANEAFFQAVRGQGGLLGVAVDPLSAHECGNQRYLAIPWLDACLAARLPAKPNQPLKPMPTDKAWLAPLLGKTAVPEGFLSISPKRAIWLPNAKIAKLWMQYVKDTKVTDITPPPAPFNIRIKNNVLT
;
A
#
# COMPACT_ATOMS: atom_id res chain seq x y z
N MET A 1 -61.87 31.50 -4.66
CA MET A 1 -61.26 30.23 -4.22
C MET A 1 -59.79 30.24 -4.60
N ARG A 2 -58.87 30.35 -3.63
CA ARG A 2 -57.42 30.27 -3.85
C ARG A 2 -56.93 28.93 -3.30
N THR A 3 -56.67 27.97 -4.19
CA THR A 3 -56.07 26.68 -3.87
C THR A 3 -54.56 26.86 -3.79
N SER A 4 -54.02 26.86 -2.57
CA SER A 4 -52.57 26.78 -2.33
C SER A 4 -52.19 25.31 -2.32
N LEU A 5 -51.41 24.88 -3.32
CA LEU A 5 -50.86 23.53 -3.40
C LEU A 5 -49.55 23.50 -2.58
N LEU A 6 -49.62 22.93 -1.39
CA LEU A 6 -48.47 22.73 -0.52
C LEU A 6 -47.74 21.43 -0.95
N CYS A 7 -46.70 21.55 -1.77
CA CYS A 7 -45.81 20.43 -2.06
C CYS A 7 -44.87 20.18 -0.87
N LEU A 8 -45.17 19.19 -0.03
CA LEU A 8 -44.18 18.61 0.88
C LEU A 8 -43.23 17.71 0.08
N LEU A 9 -42.01 18.20 -0.17
CA LEU A 9 -40.89 17.35 -0.53
C LEU A 9 -40.32 16.71 0.74
N THR A 10 -40.65 15.45 0.98
CA THR A 10 -39.95 14.61 1.96
C THR A 10 -38.65 14.10 1.33
N LEU A 11 -37.53 14.79 1.57
CA LEU A 11 -36.20 14.21 1.33
C LEU A 11 -35.88 13.21 2.44
N THR A 12 -36.18 11.94 2.21
CA THR A 12 -35.66 10.82 3.01
C THR A 12 -34.20 10.59 2.64
N PHE A 13 -33.28 11.25 3.34
CA PHE A 13 -31.89 10.79 3.40
C PHE A 13 -31.85 9.53 4.29
N CYS A 14 -31.97 8.35 3.68
CA CYS A 14 -31.61 7.11 4.35
C CYS A 14 -30.09 7.09 4.54
N LEU A 15 -29.60 7.66 5.65
CA LEU A 15 -28.30 7.31 6.19
C LEU A 15 -28.41 5.86 6.66
N THR A 16 -27.91 4.93 5.83
CA THR A 16 -27.80 3.52 6.24
C THR A 16 -26.73 3.42 7.31
N ALA A 17 -27.10 2.92 8.49
CA ALA A 17 -26.14 2.61 9.54
C ALA A 17 -25.12 1.59 9.05
N GLN A 18 -23.93 1.59 9.65
CA GLN A 18 -22.95 0.54 9.38
C GLN A 18 -23.47 -0.80 9.91
N GLU A 19 -23.38 -1.82 9.07
CA GLU A 19 -23.73 -3.17 9.46
C GLU A 19 -22.52 -3.91 10.04
N PRO A 20 -22.73 -4.86 10.97
CA PRO A 20 -21.69 -5.76 11.43
C PRO A 20 -20.99 -6.47 10.24
N PRO A 21 -19.66 -6.68 10.28
CA PRO A 21 -18.75 -6.41 11.40
C PRO A 21 -18.12 -5.00 11.41
N TYR A 22 -18.67 -4.06 10.63
CA TYR A 22 -18.09 -2.74 10.41
C TYR A 22 -18.67 -1.64 11.30
N ASP A 23 -19.69 -1.97 12.09
CA ASP A 23 -20.52 -1.11 12.97
C ASP A 23 -19.78 -0.53 14.18
N LYS A 24 -18.60 -1.07 14.52
CA LYS A 24 -17.82 -0.66 15.70
C LYS A 24 -16.37 -0.31 15.37
N PRO A 25 -16.11 0.64 14.45
CA PRO A 25 -14.75 1.07 14.17
C PRO A 25 -14.17 1.82 15.39
N PRO A 26 -12.84 1.81 15.61
CA PRO A 26 -12.24 2.61 16.68
C PRO A 26 -12.64 4.08 16.58
N ALA A 27 -12.97 4.71 17.71
CA ALA A 27 -13.29 6.13 17.73
C ALA A 27 -12.11 6.96 17.22
N VAL A 28 -12.39 8.04 16.49
CA VAL A 28 -11.36 8.96 15.99
C VAL A 28 -11.52 10.33 16.64
N LYS A 29 -10.39 10.86 17.10
CA LYS A 29 -10.18 12.25 17.51
C LYS A 29 -8.78 12.64 17.04
N PRO A 30 -8.45 13.93 16.87
CA PRO A 30 -7.10 14.36 16.55
C PRO A 30 -6.07 13.63 17.43
N PRO A 31 -4.99 13.07 16.85
CA PRO A 31 -4.50 13.25 15.47
C PRO A 31 -5.14 12.37 14.37
N TYR A 32 -6.22 11.66 14.67
CA TYR A 32 -6.93 10.81 13.72
C TYR A 32 -8.18 11.47 13.15
N TYR A 33 -8.41 11.28 11.86
CA TYR A 33 -9.56 11.80 11.14
C TYR A 33 -10.17 10.69 10.27
N ARG A 34 -11.48 10.76 10.03
CA ARG A 34 -12.19 9.74 9.25
C ARG A 34 -13.29 10.36 8.40
N VAL A 35 -13.36 9.89 7.17
CA VAL A 35 -14.53 10.05 6.27
C VAL A 35 -15.08 8.67 5.92
N ARG A 36 -16.40 8.62 5.70
CA ARG A 36 -17.09 7.44 5.17
C ARG A 36 -17.90 7.82 3.95
N TYR A 37 -18.00 6.89 3.01
CA TYR A 37 -18.87 7.02 1.85
C TYR A 37 -19.76 5.78 1.74
N GLU A 38 -21.02 6.00 1.37
CA GLU A 38 -21.94 4.91 1.04
C GLU A 38 -21.58 4.24 -0.29
N ALA A 39 -22.13 3.05 -0.47
CA ALA A 39 -22.11 2.34 -1.75
C ALA A 39 -22.79 3.18 -2.85
N SER A 40 -22.25 3.09 -4.06
CA SER A 40 -22.89 3.67 -5.25
C SER A 40 -23.59 2.60 -6.07
N THR A 41 -24.72 2.97 -6.67
CA THR A 41 -25.43 2.18 -7.69
C THR A 41 -25.04 2.58 -9.12
N LYS A 42 -24.21 3.62 -9.28
CA LYS A 42 -23.82 4.12 -10.60
C LYS A 42 -22.73 3.24 -11.23
N PRO A 43 -22.81 2.95 -12.55
CA PRO A 43 -21.78 2.20 -13.24
C PRO A 43 -20.39 2.82 -13.09
N GLY A 44 -19.39 1.99 -12.77
CA GLY A 44 -17.99 2.41 -12.61
C GLY A 44 -17.66 3.09 -11.28
N GLU A 45 -18.65 3.38 -10.43
CA GLU A 45 -18.43 3.86 -9.08
C GLU A 45 -18.27 2.70 -8.08
N LEU A 46 -17.70 3.01 -6.91
CA LEU A 46 -17.46 2.03 -5.86
C LEU A 46 -18.79 1.54 -5.27
N ILE A 47 -19.05 0.24 -5.41
CA ILE A 47 -20.31 -0.39 -4.99
C ILE A 47 -20.33 -0.85 -3.54
N PHE A 48 -19.23 -0.71 -2.81
CA PHE A 48 -19.17 -1.00 -1.38
C PHE A 48 -19.03 0.29 -0.59
N PRO A 49 -19.67 0.42 0.58
CA PRO A 49 -19.33 1.49 1.50
C PRO A 49 -17.86 1.39 1.88
N VAL A 50 -17.27 2.51 2.25
CA VAL A 50 -15.85 2.54 2.63
C VAL A 50 -15.57 3.64 3.64
N GLN A 51 -14.76 3.30 4.62
CA GLN A 51 -14.17 4.25 5.55
C GLN A 51 -12.71 4.49 5.20
N TYR A 52 -12.26 5.73 5.30
CA TYR A 52 -10.85 6.07 5.21
C TYR A 52 -10.46 6.75 6.51
N THR A 53 -9.56 6.11 7.27
CA THR A 53 -8.99 6.69 8.49
C THR A 53 -7.59 7.17 8.19
N VAL A 54 -7.27 8.41 8.55
CA VAL A 54 -5.93 8.98 8.43
C VAL A 54 -5.40 9.40 9.79
N TRP A 55 -4.13 9.14 10.03
CA TRP A 55 -3.34 9.68 11.13
C TRP A 55 -2.39 10.76 10.60
N ILE A 56 -2.38 11.91 11.27
CA ILE A 56 -1.51 13.05 10.96
C ILE A 56 -0.46 13.21 12.07
N PRO A 57 0.85 13.24 11.76
CA PRO A 57 1.84 13.52 12.78
C PRO A 57 1.68 14.94 13.36
N ASN A 58 1.60 15.07 14.69
CA ASN A 58 1.34 16.35 15.39
C ASN A 58 2.34 17.48 15.04
N ASP A 59 3.58 17.14 14.69
CA ASP A 59 4.68 18.10 14.55
C ASP A 59 4.93 18.53 13.10
N VAL A 60 4.08 18.10 12.16
CA VAL A 60 4.29 18.31 10.72
C VAL A 60 3.47 19.50 10.24
N LYS A 61 4.14 20.58 9.83
CA LYS A 61 3.50 21.76 9.23
C LYS A 61 2.99 21.51 7.82
N THR A 62 3.63 20.59 7.10
CA THR A 62 3.34 20.35 5.68
C THR A 62 3.67 18.90 5.35
N LEU A 63 2.67 18.16 4.89
CA LEU A 63 2.83 16.77 4.53
C LEU A 63 3.55 16.63 3.18
N ARG A 64 4.42 15.62 3.07
CA ARG A 64 5.18 15.32 1.85
C ARG A 64 4.63 14.13 1.09
N GLY A 65 3.84 13.28 1.74
CA GLY A 65 3.22 12.12 1.13
C GLY A 65 2.22 11.42 2.06
N VAL A 66 1.68 10.29 1.58
CA VAL A 66 0.79 9.42 2.34
C VAL A 66 1.32 7.99 2.27
N VAL A 67 1.55 7.36 3.41
CA VAL A 67 1.72 5.91 3.50
C VAL A 67 0.33 5.29 3.57
N VAL A 68 0.02 4.37 2.66
CA VAL A 68 -1.29 3.71 2.57
C VAL A 68 -1.15 2.24 2.98
N HIS A 69 -1.91 1.83 3.99
CA HIS A 69 -1.93 0.46 4.49
C HIS A 69 -3.23 -0.25 4.09
N GLN A 70 -3.22 -0.92 2.94
CA GLN A 70 -4.42 -1.54 2.35
C GLN A 70 -4.61 -3.00 2.80
N HIS A 71 -5.77 -3.31 3.38
CA HIS A 71 -6.15 -4.67 3.77
C HIS A 71 -6.42 -5.61 2.57
N GLY A 72 -6.58 -6.91 2.85
CA GLY A 72 -6.97 -7.93 1.87
C GLY A 72 -8.47 -8.13 1.67
N CYS A 73 -8.84 -9.14 0.87
CA CYS A 73 -10.25 -9.45 0.57
C CYS A 73 -10.97 -10.11 1.76
N GLY A 74 -12.30 -9.94 1.81
CA GLY A 74 -13.19 -10.61 2.78
C GLY A 74 -13.32 -9.88 4.11
N GLU A 75 -14.41 -10.14 4.84
CA GLU A 75 -14.82 -9.36 6.01
C GLU A 75 -13.76 -9.30 7.10
N GLY A 76 -13.10 -10.43 7.39
CA GLY A 76 -12.04 -10.49 8.39
C GLY A 76 -10.87 -9.54 8.08
N SER A 77 -10.47 -9.47 6.80
CA SER A 77 -9.42 -8.53 6.36
C SER A 77 -9.93 -7.10 6.32
N CYS A 78 -11.15 -6.88 5.87
CA CYS A 78 -11.75 -5.54 5.82
C CYS A 78 -11.85 -4.94 7.22
N LYS A 79 -12.28 -5.74 8.21
CA LYS A 79 -12.31 -5.35 9.62
C LYS A 79 -10.94 -4.95 10.16
N SER A 80 -9.88 -5.69 9.83
CA SER A 80 -8.52 -5.31 10.25
C SER A 80 -8.03 -4.01 9.60
N GLY A 81 -8.61 -3.61 8.46
CA GLY A 81 -8.40 -2.28 7.85
C GLY A 81 -8.78 -1.12 8.77
N GLN A 82 -9.76 -1.29 9.66
CA GLN A 82 -10.22 -0.25 10.59
C GLN A 82 -9.13 0.21 11.57
N THR A 83 -8.15 -0.63 11.88
CA THR A 83 -7.05 -0.33 12.80
C THR A 83 -5.74 -0.01 12.09
N GLY A 84 -5.67 -0.10 10.75
CA GLY A 84 -4.41 0.07 10.01
C GLY A 84 -3.74 1.44 10.23
N ALA A 85 -4.52 2.50 10.39
CA ALA A 85 -4.00 3.84 10.66
C ALA A 85 -3.45 4.02 12.08
N PHE A 86 -3.70 3.07 12.99
CA PHE A 86 -3.27 3.07 14.39
C PHE A 86 -2.01 2.21 14.62
N ASP A 87 -1.44 1.57 13.59
CA ASP A 87 -0.21 0.77 13.74
C ASP A 87 1.00 1.69 13.93
N LEU A 88 1.61 1.61 15.11
CA LEU A 88 2.70 2.50 15.53
C LEU A 88 3.97 2.37 14.68
N HIS A 89 4.25 1.20 14.11
CA HIS A 89 5.43 1.02 13.25
C HIS A 89 5.22 1.73 11.90
N TRP A 90 4.01 1.65 11.35
CA TRP A 90 3.66 2.39 10.14
C TRP A 90 3.56 3.89 10.38
N GLN A 91 3.08 4.32 11.55
CA GLN A 91 3.12 5.72 11.95
C GLN A 91 4.55 6.24 12.09
N ALA A 92 5.47 5.44 12.64
CA ALA A 92 6.87 5.80 12.74
C ALA A 92 7.52 6.00 11.35
N LEU A 93 7.23 5.10 10.40
CA LEU A 93 7.65 5.27 9.01
C LEU A 93 7.09 6.55 8.40
N ALA A 94 5.79 6.79 8.56
CA ALA A 94 5.13 7.97 8.02
C ALA A 94 5.71 9.26 8.64
N LYS A 95 5.84 9.32 9.97
CA LYS A 95 6.42 10.46 10.71
C LYS A 95 7.83 10.79 10.24
N LYS A 96 8.69 9.77 10.04
CA LYS A 96 10.08 9.96 9.59
C LYS A 96 10.19 10.73 8.28
N HIS A 97 9.15 10.68 7.43
CA HIS A 97 9.12 11.28 6.10
C HIS A 97 8.12 12.43 5.99
N ASP A 98 7.64 12.98 7.10
CA ASP A 98 6.58 14.00 7.12
C ASP A 98 5.34 13.56 6.33
N CYS A 99 4.99 12.29 6.42
CA CYS A 99 3.87 11.68 5.71
C CYS A 99 2.71 11.40 6.67
N ALA A 100 1.49 11.40 6.13
CA ALA A 100 0.33 10.85 6.82
C ALA A 100 0.32 9.32 6.70
N LEU A 101 -0.37 8.64 7.61
CA LEU A 101 -0.70 7.21 7.47
C LEU A 101 -2.19 7.07 7.23
N LEU A 102 -2.60 6.42 6.15
CA LEU A 102 -4.01 6.21 5.81
C LEU A 102 -4.32 4.73 5.62
N ALA A 103 -5.43 4.29 6.21
CA ALA A 103 -5.95 2.94 6.04
C ALA A 103 -7.41 3.00 5.56
N PRO A 104 -7.72 2.47 4.36
CA PRO A 104 -9.09 2.22 3.94
C PRO A 104 -9.67 1.00 4.67
N SER A 105 -10.99 0.94 4.79
CA SER A 105 -11.75 -0.22 5.25
C SER A 105 -12.98 -0.35 4.36
N TYR A 106 -12.90 -1.16 3.31
CA TYR A 106 -14.02 -1.44 2.42
C TYR A 106 -15.02 -2.36 3.09
N GLU A 107 -16.29 -1.99 3.15
CA GLU A 107 -17.35 -2.76 3.80
C GLU A 107 -17.88 -3.85 2.86
N GLN A 108 -16.96 -4.71 2.37
CA GLN A 108 -17.26 -5.81 1.46
C GLN A 108 -17.97 -6.95 2.21
N PRO A 109 -19.14 -7.43 1.76
CA PRO A 109 -19.75 -8.64 2.31
C PRO A 109 -18.90 -9.90 2.04
N GLN A 110 -18.97 -10.90 2.93
CA GLN A 110 -18.06 -12.07 2.94
C GLN A 110 -18.00 -12.82 1.61
N LYS A 111 -19.13 -12.98 0.93
CA LYS A 111 -19.25 -13.71 -0.35
C LYS A 111 -19.16 -12.79 -1.58
N ALA A 112 -19.08 -11.48 -1.39
CA ALA A 112 -19.03 -10.54 -2.49
C ALA A 112 -17.72 -10.65 -3.26
N ASN A 113 -17.75 -10.31 -4.55
CA ASN A 113 -16.56 -10.32 -5.39
C ASN A 113 -15.62 -9.17 -5.00
N CYS A 114 -14.45 -9.49 -4.44
CA CYS A 114 -13.52 -8.45 -4.01
C CYS A 114 -12.91 -7.64 -5.16
N GLN A 115 -12.96 -8.12 -6.42
CA GLN A 115 -12.56 -7.32 -7.58
C GLN A 115 -13.34 -6.01 -7.70
N MET A 116 -14.54 -5.93 -7.13
CA MET A 116 -15.36 -4.72 -7.16
C MET A 116 -14.79 -3.55 -6.34
N TRP A 117 -13.76 -3.78 -5.52
CA TRP A 117 -12.93 -2.69 -4.95
C TRP A 117 -11.44 -2.86 -5.22
N CYS A 118 -10.93 -4.10 -5.27
CA CYS A 118 -9.50 -4.33 -5.36
C CYS A 118 -8.93 -4.13 -6.77
N ASP A 119 -9.79 -4.13 -7.81
CA ASP A 119 -9.47 -3.48 -9.06
C ASP A 119 -9.78 -1.98 -8.92
N PRO A 120 -8.76 -1.10 -8.93
CA PRO A 120 -8.96 0.33 -8.72
C PRO A 120 -9.83 1.02 -9.76
N ARG A 121 -10.05 0.40 -10.93
CA ARG A 121 -10.94 0.91 -11.99
C ARG A 121 -12.42 0.83 -11.61
N ASN A 122 -12.79 -0.02 -10.66
CA ASN A 122 -14.16 -0.15 -10.14
C ASN A 122 -14.47 0.91 -9.07
N GLY A 123 -14.02 2.15 -9.30
CA GLY A 123 -14.34 3.32 -8.47
C GLY A 123 -13.52 3.47 -7.18
N SER A 124 -12.79 2.45 -6.71
CA SER A 124 -12.01 2.57 -5.46
C SER A 124 -10.85 3.57 -5.57
N SER A 125 -10.19 3.70 -6.74
CA SER A 125 -9.20 4.75 -7.00
C SER A 125 -9.82 6.15 -6.88
N ALA A 126 -10.97 6.36 -7.52
CA ALA A 126 -11.65 7.65 -7.52
C ALA A 126 -12.10 8.02 -6.11
N LYS A 127 -12.65 7.05 -5.36
CA LYS A 127 -13.11 7.26 -3.99
C LYS A 127 -11.96 7.55 -3.03
N PHE A 128 -10.83 6.84 -3.16
CA PHE A 128 -9.62 7.11 -2.38
C PHE A 128 -9.09 8.54 -2.59
N GLN A 129 -9.02 9.00 -3.84
CA GLN A 129 -8.57 10.36 -4.13
C GLN A 129 -9.53 11.43 -3.60
N LYS A 130 -10.85 11.19 -3.69
CA LYS A 130 -11.84 12.05 -3.05
C LYS A 130 -11.66 12.09 -1.52
N ALA A 131 -11.40 10.94 -0.89
CA ALA A 131 -11.15 10.84 0.54
C ALA A 131 -9.98 11.71 0.98
N LEU A 132 -8.87 11.70 0.23
CA LEU A 132 -7.71 12.55 0.52
C LEU A 132 -8.05 14.04 0.49
N ILE A 133 -8.88 14.49 -0.46
CA ILE A 133 -9.33 15.89 -0.55
C ILE A 133 -10.21 16.25 0.65
N ASP A 134 -11.20 15.41 0.97
CA ASP A 134 -12.14 15.68 2.06
C ASP A 134 -11.44 15.64 3.44
N LEU A 135 -10.56 14.65 3.65
CA LEU A 135 -9.72 14.56 4.85
C LEU A 135 -8.76 15.74 4.96
N GLY A 136 -8.16 16.19 3.84
CA GLY A 136 -7.30 17.38 3.81
C GLY A 136 -7.98 18.63 4.32
N LYS A 137 -9.27 18.82 3.98
CA LYS A 137 -10.08 19.90 4.55
C LYS A 137 -10.32 19.71 6.05
N GLN A 138 -10.63 18.48 6.46
CA GLN A 138 -10.98 18.15 7.85
C GLN A 138 -9.80 18.33 8.83
N CYS A 139 -8.59 17.99 8.41
CA CYS A 139 -7.40 18.05 9.26
C CYS A 139 -6.50 19.27 8.99
N ALA A 140 -6.97 20.24 8.20
CA ALA A 140 -6.21 21.43 7.79
C ALA A 140 -4.90 21.12 7.03
N HIS A 141 -4.87 20.02 6.29
CA HIS A 141 -3.79 19.64 5.35
C HIS A 141 -4.32 19.47 3.92
N PRO A 142 -4.69 20.57 3.23
CA PRO A 142 -5.26 20.50 1.88
C PRO A 142 -4.31 19.84 0.86
N GLU A 143 -3.01 19.82 1.12
CA GLU A 143 -2.01 19.13 0.30
C GLU A 143 -2.23 17.62 0.22
N LEU A 144 -3.00 16.99 1.13
CA LEU A 144 -3.36 15.57 1.06
C LEU A 144 -3.91 15.16 -0.31
N GLY A 145 -4.68 16.04 -0.97
CA GLY A 145 -5.26 15.76 -2.29
C GLY A 145 -4.22 15.60 -3.41
N THR A 146 -3.02 16.16 -3.26
CA THR A 146 -2.03 16.30 -4.35
C THR A 146 -0.71 15.60 -4.07
N ILE A 147 -0.34 15.38 -2.80
CA ILE A 147 0.91 14.71 -2.43
C ILE A 147 0.94 13.23 -2.86
N PRO A 148 2.13 12.64 -3.07
CA PRO A 148 2.30 11.27 -3.54
C PRO A 148 2.04 10.21 -2.45
N TRP A 149 1.99 8.94 -2.86
CA TRP A 149 1.63 7.80 -2.03
C TRP A 149 2.70 6.71 -2.01
N ALA A 150 3.03 6.18 -0.84
CA ALA A 150 3.72 4.91 -0.69
C ALA A 150 2.70 3.84 -0.31
N LEU A 151 2.61 2.76 -1.08
CA LEU A 151 1.52 1.81 -0.98
C LEU A 151 2.01 0.50 -0.39
N TRP A 152 1.31 -0.02 0.60
CA TRP A 152 1.39 -1.40 1.03
C TRP A 152 0.01 -2.03 0.86
N GLY A 153 -0.03 -3.27 0.36
CA GLY A 153 -1.29 -3.99 0.22
C GLY A 153 -1.14 -5.49 0.32
N HIS A 154 -2.09 -6.12 1.01
CA HIS A 154 -2.16 -7.59 1.15
C HIS A 154 -3.25 -8.19 0.27
N SER A 155 -2.96 -9.27 -0.45
CA SER A 155 -3.92 -10.05 -1.25
C SER A 155 -4.67 -9.17 -2.27
N GLY A 156 -5.98 -8.92 -2.08
CA GLY A 156 -6.72 -7.90 -2.82
C GLY A 156 -6.08 -6.51 -2.73
N GLY A 157 -5.58 -6.12 -1.56
CA GLY A 157 -4.83 -4.89 -1.39
C GLY A 157 -3.55 -4.84 -2.21
N GLY A 158 -2.89 -5.97 -2.44
CA GLY A 158 -1.73 -6.06 -3.35
C GLY A 158 -2.14 -5.84 -4.81
N HIS A 159 -3.28 -6.41 -5.23
CA HIS A 159 -3.87 -6.11 -6.55
C HIS A 159 -4.20 -4.61 -6.68
N TRP A 160 -4.80 -4.02 -5.64
CA TRP A 160 -5.14 -2.60 -5.61
C TRP A 160 -3.89 -1.72 -5.69
N ALA A 161 -2.89 -1.98 -4.85
CA ALA A 161 -1.65 -1.20 -4.82
C ALA A 161 -0.91 -1.27 -6.16
N GLY A 162 -0.78 -2.46 -6.75
CA GLY A 162 -0.18 -2.61 -8.08
C GLY A 162 -1.03 -1.96 -9.18
N GLY A 163 -2.35 -2.07 -9.12
CA GLY A 163 -3.26 -1.40 -10.05
C GLY A 163 -3.15 0.13 -9.95
N MET A 164 -2.99 0.68 -8.74
CA MET A 164 -2.76 2.11 -8.51
C MET A 164 -1.43 2.58 -9.12
N VAL A 165 -0.39 1.74 -9.14
CA VAL A 165 0.85 2.02 -9.89
C VAL A 165 0.59 2.11 -11.39
N MET A 166 -0.25 1.22 -11.94
CA MET A 166 -0.58 1.24 -13.37
C MET A 166 -1.43 2.46 -13.76
N LEU A 167 -2.35 2.88 -12.90
CA LEU A 167 -3.23 4.02 -13.17
C LEU A 167 -2.55 5.37 -12.88
N HIS A 168 -1.74 5.45 -11.82
CA HIS A 168 -1.21 6.71 -11.29
C HIS A 168 0.30 6.66 -11.03
N PRO A 169 1.15 6.21 -11.98
CA PRO A 169 2.58 5.98 -11.71
C PRO A 169 3.34 7.24 -11.26
N LYS A 170 2.85 8.43 -11.64
CA LYS A 170 3.43 9.72 -11.22
C LYS A 170 3.07 10.13 -9.78
N ARG A 171 2.07 9.50 -9.16
CA ARG A 171 1.66 9.71 -7.77
C ARG A 171 2.23 8.66 -6.81
N VAL A 172 2.78 7.55 -7.31
CA VAL A 172 3.24 6.45 -6.44
C VAL A 172 4.75 6.47 -6.23
N VAL A 173 5.17 6.63 -4.96
CA VAL A 173 6.57 6.56 -4.47
C VAL A 173 7.09 5.12 -4.54
N ALA A 174 6.30 4.15 -4.14
CA ALA A 174 6.63 2.73 -4.21
C ALA A 174 5.40 1.88 -3.87
N ALA A 175 5.41 0.59 -4.24
CA ALA A 175 4.36 -0.33 -3.85
C ALA A 175 4.89 -1.70 -3.36
N TRP A 176 4.47 -2.10 -2.16
CA TRP A 176 4.71 -3.44 -1.61
C TRP A 176 3.47 -4.31 -1.81
N LEU A 177 3.63 -5.39 -2.58
CA LEU A 177 2.56 -6.24 -3.09
C LEU A 177 2.59 -7.59 -2.35
N ARG A 178 2.02 -7.64 -1.14
CA ARG A 178 2.00 -8.85 -0.31
C ARG A 178 0.92 -9.80 -0.84
N SER A 179 1.31 -10.97 -1.34
CA SER A 179 0.40 -12.05 -1.77
C SER A 179 -0.67 -11.66 -2.81
N GLY A 180 -0.42 -10.64 -3.66
CA GLY A 180 -1.33 -10.27 -4.74
C GLY A 180 -0.76 -9.20 -5.67
N VAL A 181 -0.99 -9.35 -6.97
CA VAL A 181 -0.49 -8.45 -8.04
C VAL A 181 -1.57 -8.31 -9.12
N PRO A 182 -1.67 -7.17 -9.82
CA PRO A 182 -2.53 -7.07 -11.00
C PRO A 182 -2.03 -8.00 -12.10
N LEU A 183 -2.92 -8.39 -13.02
CA LEU A 183 -2.56 -9.21 -14.16
C LEU A 183 -2.29 -8.34 -15.39
N PHE A 184 -1.38 -8.76 -16.26
CA PHE A 184 -1.12 -8.11 -17.56
C PHE A 184 -1.70 -8.86 -18.74
N LYS A 185 -2.22 -10.06 -18.52
CA LYS A 185 -2.88 -10.90 -19.53
C LYS A 185 -4.18 -11.45 -18.95
N ALA A 186 -5.15 -11.72 -19.83
CA ALA A 186 -6.38 -12.37 -19.44
C ALA A 186 -6.06 -13.75 -18.82
N ASN A 187 -6.80 -14.10 -17.76
CA ASN A 187 -6.72 -15.42 -17.15
C ASN A 187 -8.06 -16.14 -17.41
N PRO A 188 -8.08 -17.21 -18.23
CA PRO A 188 -9.31 -17.93 -18.55
C PRO A 188 -9.98 -18.54 -17.31
N ASP A 189 -9.20 -18.89 -16.29
CA ASP A 189 -9.70 -19.44 -15.04
C ASP A 189 -10.26 -18.37 -14.08
N ARG A 190 -10.04 -17.08 -14.38
CA ARG A 190 -10.42 -15.94 -13.53
C ARG A 190 -10.91 -14.74 -14.35
N LEU A 191 -11.97 -14.96 -15.12
CA LEU A 191 -12.56 -13.97 -16.06
C LEU A 191 -12.95 -12.62 -15.43
N VAL A 192 -13.19 -12.61 -14.11
CA VAL A 192 -13.52 -11.40 -13.33
C VAL A 192 -12.32 -10.46 -13.14
N ILE A 193 -11.09 -10.97 -13.23
CA ILE A 193 -9.87 -10.16 -13.09
C ILE A 193 -9.48 -9.67 -14.48
N LYS A 194 -9.69 -8.38 -14.74
CA LYS A 194 -9.34 -7.77 -16.04
C LYS A 194 -7.86 -7.39 -16.08
N PRO A 195 -7.14 -7.64 -17.18
CA PRO A 195 -5.74 -7.27 -17.27
C PRO A 195 -5.57 -5.75 -17.25
N HIS A 196 -4.44 -5.29 -16.72
CA HIS A 196 -3.94 -3.93 -16.85
C HIS A 196 -2.98 -3.83 -18.03
N THR A 197 -2.89 -2.63 -18.60
CA THR A 197 -1.74 -2.25 -19.41
C THR A 197 -0.59 -1.85 -18.48
N LEU A 198 0.65 -2.19 -18.84
CA LEU A 198 1.85 -1.72 -18.15
C LEU A 198 2.36 -0.43 -18.82
N PRO A 199 2.07 0.77 -18.29
CA PRO A 199 2.57 2.01 -18.89
C PRO A 199 4.07 2.17 -18.63
N LYS A 200 4.79 2.80 -19.57
CA LYS A 200 6.24 3.07 -19.44
C LYS A 200 6.60 3.80 -18.15
N ALA A 201 5.75 4.72 -17.67
CA ALA A 201 5.98 5.43 -16.43
C ALA A 201 5.96 4.52 -15.18
N ALA A 202 5.21 3.42 -15.20
CA ALA A 202 5.18 2.46 -14.08
C ALA A 202 6.49 1.67 -13.95
N LEU A 203 7.28 1.54 -15.02
CA LEU A 203 8.61 0.91 -14.95
C LEU A 203 9.57 1.68 -14.03
N ASN A 204 9.35 2.97 -13.84
CA ASN A 204 10.16 3.83 -12.96
C ASN A 204 9.68 3.81 -11.49
N VAL A 205 8.61 3.07 -11.17
CA VAL A 205 8.09 2.97 -9.80
C VAL A 205 8.64 1.71 -9.14
N PRO A 206 9.40 1.83 -8.04
CA PRO A 206 9.84 0.68 -7.26
C PRO A 206 8.65 -0.15 -6.77
N MET A 207 8.70 -1.45 -7.02
CA MET A 207 7.71 -2.41 -6.54
C MET A 207 8.41 -3.62 -5.89
N MET A 208 7.73 -4.26 -4.95
CA MET A 208 8.17 -5.52 -4.35
C MET A 208 7.03 -6.55 -4.36
N CYS A 209 7.24 -7.68 -5.05
CA CYS A 209 6.37 -8.85 -4.90
C CYS A 209 6.78 -9.62 -3.64
N ASN A 210 5.84 -9.85 -2.71
CA ASN A 210 6.11 -10.54 -1.45
C ASN A 210 5.10 -11.66 -1.19
N PRO A 211 5.19 -12.81 -1.87
CA PRO A 211 4.37 -13.98 -1.54
C PRO A 211 4.98 -14.78 -0.38
N GLY A 212 4.15 -15.55 0.31
CA GLY A 212 4.59 -16.65 1.16
C GLY A 212 5.03 -17.86 0.34
N THR A 213 5.98 -18.64 0.87
CA THR A 213 6.52 -19.79 0.16
C THR A 213 5.44 -20.84 -0.14
N LYS A 214 4.43 -20.99 0.72
CA LYS A 214 3.34 -21.97 0.50
C LYS A 214 2.29 -21.48 -0.51
N GLU A 215 2.48 -20.34 -1.15
CA GLU A 215 1.56 -19.80 -2.15
C GLU A 215 1.95 -20.15 -3.60
N GLY A 216 2.40 -21.40 -3.82
CA GLY A 216 2.86 -21.86 -5.13
C GLY A 216 4.36 -21.86 -5.34
N VAL A 217 5.18 -21.36 -4.39
CA VAL A 217 6.64 -21.48 -4.48
C VAL A 217 7.07 -22.89 -4.10
N THR A 218 6.72 -23.35 -2.90
CA THR A 218 6.99 -24.71 -2.41
C THR A 218 5.75 -25.60 -2.41
N LEU A 219 4.59 -25.10 -1.98
CA LEU A 219 3.33 -25.84 -2.05
C LEU A 219 2.59 -25.52 -3.36
N LYS A 220 2.59 -26.49 -4.30
CA LYS A 220 2.06 -26.32 -5.66
C LYS A 220 0.54 -26.58 -5.79
N THR A 221 -0.12 -26.96 -4.71
CA THR A 221 -1.56 -27.28 -4.66
C THR A 221 -2.31 -26.40 -3.67
N GLY A 222 -3.66 -26.46 -3.70
CA GLY A 222 -4.52 -25.72 -2.79
C GLY A 222 -4.87 -24.30 -3.27
N LYS A 223 -5.71 -23.63 -2.49
CA LYS A 223 -6.39 -22.35 -2.85
C LYS A 223 -5.44 -21.24 -3.30
N PHE A 224 -4.25 -21.15 -2.71
CA PHE A 224 -3.28 -20.08 -2.95
C PHE A 224 -2.10 -20.48 -3.85
N SER A 225 -2.07 -21.72 -4.37
CA SER A 225 -0.98 -22.20 -5.25
C SER A 225 -0.75 -21.38 -6.51
N LYS A 226 -1.75 -20.60 -6.95
CA LYS A 226 -1.68 -19.77 -8.16
C LYS A 226 -1.14 -18.36 -7.90
N VAL A 227 -0.82 -18.00 -6.66
CA VAL A 227 -0.25 -16.66 -6.34
C VAL A 227 1.16 -16.55 -6.89
N TRP A 228 2.04 -17.54 -6.69
CA TRP A 228 3.39 -17.51 -7.25
C TRP A 228 3.41 -17.43 -8.78
N PRO A 229 2.71 -18.28 -9.55
CA PRO A 229 2.66 -18.14 -11.01
C PRO A 229 2.21 -16.75 -11.49
N ALA A 230 1.26 -16.12 -10.80
CA ALA A 230 0.84 -14.75 -11.11
C ALA A 230 1.95 -13.72 -10.82
N ASN A 231 2.65 -13.85 -9.68
CA ASN A 231 3.78 -13.00 -9.33
C ASN A 231 4.97 -13.18 -10.29
N GLU A 232 5.24 -14.39 -10.73
CA GLU A 232 6.29 -14.71 -11.70
C GLU A 232 6.00 -14.09 -13.06
N ALA A 233 4.76 -14.20 -13.56
CA ALA A 233 4.34 -13.55 -14.79
C ALA A 233 4.41 -12.02 -14.69
N PHE A 234 3.98 -11.44 -13.56
CA PHE A 234 4.13 -10.02 -13.27
C PHE A 234 5.61 -9.60 -13.26
N PHE A 235 6.47 -10.41 -12.63
CA PHE A 235 7.91 -10.20 -12.58
C PHE A 235 8.54 -10.16 -13.96
N GLN A 236 8.26 -11.16 -14.79
CA GLN A 236 8.79 -11.24 -16.15
C GLN A 236 8.33 -10.06 -17.01
N ALA A 237 7.07 -9.62 -16.88
CA ALA A 237 6.55 -8.49 -17.64
C ALA A 237 7.23 -7.16 -17.27
N VAL A 238 7.46 -6.91 -15.97
CA VAL A 238 8.07 -5.66 -15.49
C VAL A 238 9.58 -5.68 -15.69
N ARG A 239 10.29 -6.70 -15.20
CA ARG A 239 11.75 -6.80 -15.33
C ARG A 239 12.22 -7.03 -16.76
N GLY A 240 11.45 -7.75 -17.57
CA GLY A 240 11.73 -7.92 -19.00
C GLY A 240 11.79 -6.58 -19.76
N GLN A 241 11.11 -5.55 -19.25
CA GLN A 241 11.12 -4.19 -19.77
C GLN A 241 12.03 -3.23 -18.98
N GLY A 242 12.81 -3.75 -18.03
CA GLY A 242 13.76 -2.96 -17.22
C GLY A 242 13.15 -2.26 -16.01
N GLY A 243 11.90 -2.55 -15.63
CA GLY A 243 11.24 -1.87 -14.52
C GLY A 243 11.81 -2.21 -13.14
N LEU A 244 11.58 -1.37 -12.14
CA LEU A 244 12.18 -1.50 -10.80
C LEU A 244 11.38 -2.46 -9.91
N LEU A 245 11.65 -3.78 -10.01
CA LEU A 245 10.87 -4.79 -9.29
C LEU A 245 11.74 -5.80 -8.54
N GLY A 246 11.49 -5.91 -7.23
CA GLY A 246 12.02 -6.95 -6.38
C GLY A 246 11.06 -8.13 -6.20
N VAL A 247 11.58 -9.27 -5.76
CA VAL A 247 10.79 -10.41 -5.24
C VAL A 247 11.39 -10.83 -3.90
N ALA A 248 10.58 -10.87 -2.85
CA ALA A 248 10.97 -11.32 -1.53
C ALA A 248 10.00 -12.41 -1.06
N VAL A 249 10.35 -13.68 -1.24
CA VAL A 249 9.50 -14.78 -0.74
C VAL A 249 9.65 -14.86 0.78
N ASP A 250 8.55 -14.89 1.50
CA ASP A 250 8.52 -15.19 2.93
C ASP A 250 8.66 -16.72 3.12
N PRO A 251 9.79 -17.22 3.65
CA PRO A 251 10.04 -18.66 3.74
C PRO A 251 9.21 -19.36 4.81
N LEU A 252 8.54 -18.62 5.71
CA LEU A 252 7.83 -19.18 6.85
C LEU A 252 6.30 -19.11 6.71
N SER A 253 5.79 -18.38 5.72
CA SER A 253 4.36 -18.09 5.60
C SER A 253 3.66 -18.81 4.45
N ALA A 254 2.34 -18.88 4.57
CA ALA A 254 1.41 -18.99 3.46
C ALA A 254 0.84 -17.59 3.12
N HIS A 255 -0.49 -17.46 3.06
CA HIS A 255 -1.19 -16.27 2.57
C HIS A 255 -1.35 -15.17 3.63
N GLU A 256 -1.13 -15.46 4.92
CA GLU A 256 -1.06 -14.47 6.00
C GLU A 256 0.09 -13.47 5.78
N CYS A 257 0.22 -12.42 6.60
CA CYS A 257 1.27 -11.39 6.42
C CYS A 257 2.64 -11.77 7.00
N GLY A 258 2.73 -12.78 7.87
CA GLY A 258 3.99 -13.23 8.47
C GLY A 258 4.83 -12.08 9.04
N ASN A 259 6.14 -12.18 8.82
CA ASN A 259 7.14 -11.22 9.33
C ASN A 259 7.50 -10.12 8.31
N GLN A 260 6.67 -9.92 7.29
CA GLN A 260 6.98 -9.02 6.16
C GLN A 260 7.31 -7.58 6.56
N ARG A 261 6.73 -7.08 7.66
CA ARG A 261 6.93 -5.70 8.12
C ARG A 261 8.41 -5.38 8.34
N TYR A 262 9.21 -6.37 8.75
CA TYR A 262 10.63 -6.19 9.03
C TYR A 262 11.48 -5.94 7.77
N LEU A 263 10.96 -6.22 6.57
CA LEU A 263 11.57 -5.81 5.31
C LEU A 263 10.77 -4.71 4.60
N ALA A 264 9.44 -4.75 4.65
CA ALA A 264 8.58 -3.81 3.95
C ALA A 264 8.78 -2.37 4.42
N ILE A 265 8.84 -2.15 5.74
CA ILE A 265 9.05 -0.82 6.31
C ILE A 265 10.42 -0.24 5.91
N PRO A 266 11.57 -0.92 6.11
CA PRO A 266 12.85 -0.35 5.69
C PRO A 266 12.99 -0.23 4.17
N TRP A 267 12.35 -1.11 3.39
CA TRP A 267 12.33 -0.97 1.92
C TRP A 267 11.53 0.26 1.47
N LEU A 268 10.36 0.50 2.06
CA LEU A 268 9.56 1.70 1.81
C LEU A 268 10.26 2.96 2.32
N ASP A 269 10.94 2.90 3.46
CA ASP A 269 11.80 3.98 4.00
C ASP A 269 12.85 4.42 2.98
N ALA A 270 13.56 3.47 2.37
CA ALA A 270 14.56 3.76 1.34
C ALA A 270 13.94 4.40 0.08
N CYS A 271 12.75 3.94 -0.33
CA CYS A 271 12.05 4.51 -1.48
C CYS A 271 11.51 5.92 -1.20
N LEU A 272 10.92 6.15 -0.02
CA LEU A 272 10.43 7.46 0.43
C LEU A 272 11.59 8.46 0.50
N ALA A 273 12.70 8.08 1.13
CA ALA A 273 13.90 8.92 1.23
C ALA A 273 14.43 9.37 -0.15
N ALA A 274 14.44 8.44 -1.11
CA ALA A 274 14.98 8.71 -2.44
C ALA A 274 14.01 9.52 -3.32
N ARG A 275 12.70 9.26 -3.24
CA ARG A 275 11.74 9.73 -4.25
C ARG A 275 10.85 10.88 -3.81
N LEU A 276 10.63 11.08 -2.51
CA LEU A 276 9.78 12.18 -2.07
C LEU A 276 10.35 13.54 -2.48
N PRO A 277 9.49 14.44 -2.98
CA PRO A 277 9.92 15.80 -3.28
C PRO A 277 10.28 16.54 -1.99
N ALA A 278 11.04 17.63 -2.12
CA ALA A 278 11.39 18.48 -0.99
C ALA A 278 10.21 19.35 -0.54
N LYS A 279 9.32 19.72 -1.47
CA LYS A 279 8.11 20.51 -1.21
C LYS A 279 6.88 19.81 -1.79
N PRO A 280 5.67 20.04 -1.26
CA PRO A 280 4.42 19.58 -1.88
C PRO A 280 4.29 20.06 -3.32
N ASN A 281 3.46 19.37 -4.10
CA ASN A 281 3.15 19.68 -5.51
C ASN A 281 4.32 19.62 -6.50
N GLN A 282 5.52 19.26 -6.05
CA GLN A 282 6.64 18.93 -6.94
C GLN A 282 6.53 17.48 -7.44
N PRO A 283 7.04 17.18 -8.64
CA PRO A 283 7.07 15.82 -9.15
C PRO A 283 7.95 14.92 -8.27
N LEU A 284 7.61 13.62 -8.23
CA LEU A 284 8.46 12.61 -7.61
C LEU A 284 9.86 12.62 -8.23
N LYS A 285 10.88 12.51 -7.39
CA LYS A 285 12.25 12.33 -7.87
C LYS A 285 12.38 10.96 -8.54
N PRO A 286 13.20 10.84 -9.60
CA PRO A 286 13.57 9.55 -10.16
C PRO A 286 14.21 8.67 -9.09
N MET A 287 13.98 7.35 -9.15
CA MET A 287 14.68 6.42 -8.27
C MET A 287 16.13 6.27 -8.74
N PRO A 288 17.14 6.44 -7.86
CA PRO A 288 18.52 6.13 -8.22
C PRO A 288 18.67 4.65 -8.59
N THR A 289 19.36 4.37 -9.69
CA THR A 289 19.61 3.01 -10.20
C THR A 289 21.08 2.61 -10.15
N ASP A 290 21.98 3.58 -10.03
CA ASP A 290 23.44 3.40 -9.96
C ASP A 290 23.91 2.64 -8.71
N LYS A 291 23.12 2.67 -7.64
CA LYS A 291 23.41 1.97 -6.37
C LYS A 291 22.70 0.62 -6.25
N ALA A 292 22.03 0.18 -7.31
CA ALA A 292 21.19 -1.00 -7.26
C ALA A 292 21.98 -2.29 -7.02
N TRP A 293 21.33 -3.20 -6.31
CA TRP A 293 21.78 -4.58 -6.16
C TRP A 293 20.79 -5.49 -6.84
N LEU A 294 21.29 -6.59 -7.38
CA LEU A 294 20.50 -7.56 -8.12
C LEU A 294 20.67 -8.96 -7.51
N ALA A 295 19.65 -9.79 -7.64
CA ALA A 295 19.75 -11.22 -7.32
C ALA A 295 18.99 -12.07 -8.35
N PRO A 296 19.38 -13.34 -8.56
CA PRO A 296 18.57 -14.28 -9.32
C PRO A 296 17.15 -14.39 -8.75
N LEU A 297 16.16 -14.61 -9.61
CA LEU A 297 14.79 -14.90 -9.18
C LEU A 297 14.78 -16.13 -8.26
N LEU A 298 14.15 -16.02 -7.09
CA LEU A 298 14.18 -17.03 -6.01
C LEU A 298 15.57 -17.34 -5.42
N GLY A 299 16.59 -16.57 -5.79
CA GLY A 299 17.91 -16.62 -5.17
C GLY A 299 17.88 -16.12 -3.73
N LYS A 300 18.99 -16.31 -3.02
CA LYS A 300 19.19 -15.84 -1.63
C LYS A 300 20.36 -14.86 -1.46
N THR A 301 21.09 -14.61 -2.55
CA THR A 301 22.29 -13.76 -2.55
C THR A 301 22.10 -12.65 -3.57
N ALA A 302 22.25 -11.42 -3.10
CA ALA A 302 22.28 -10.24 -3.94
C ALA A 302 23.72 -9.74 -4.10
N VAL A 303 24.03 -9.16 -5.25
CA VAL A 303 25.32 -8.57 -5.59
C VAL A 303 25.10 -7.19 -6.22
N PRO A 304 26.09 -6.28 -6.20
CA PRO A 304 26.00 -5.05 -7.00
C PRO A 304 25.84 -5.40 -8.48
N GLU A 305 25.11 -4.57 -9.24
CA GLU A 305 24.72 -4.87 -10.64
C GLU A 305 25.90 -5.32 -11.53
N GLY A 306 27.08 -4.71 -11.39
CA GLY A 306 28.27 -5.06 -12.18
C GLY A 306 28.87 -6.46 -11.92
N PHE A 307 28.44 -7.15 -10.86
CA PHE A 307 28.93 -8.49 -10.51
C PHE A 307 27.93 -9.61 -10.84
N LEU A 308 26.78 -9.26 -11.43
CA LEU A 308 25.76 -10.25 -11.74
C LEU A 308 26.08 -11.01 -13.03
N SER A 309 26.12 -12.34 -12.96
CA SER A 309 26.39 -13.22 -14.11
C SER A 309 25.19 -13.47 -15.02
N ILE A 310 23.99 -13.02 -14.66
CA ILE A 310 22.77 -13.14 -15.45
C ILE A 310 22.31 -11.76 -15.94
N SER A 311 21.53 -11.73 -17.03
CA SER A 311 20.89 -10.49 -17.50
C SER A 311 20.12 -9.79 -16.38
N PRO A 312 20.36 -8.48 -16.14
CA PRO A 312 19.60 -7.70 -15.17
C PRO A 312 18.09 -7.79 -15.37
N LYS A 313 17.61 -7.89 -16.61
CA LYS A 313 16.19 -8.04 -16.96
C LYS A 313 15.53 -9.34 -16.48
N ARG A 314 16.32 -10.31 -16.00
CA ARG A 314 15.86 -11.57 -15.38
C ARG A 314 16.17 -11.64 -13.88
N ALA A 315 16.74 -10.58 -13.32
CA ALA A 315 17.13 -10.48 -11.93
C ALA A 315 16.15 -9.61 -11.16
N ILE A 316 15.97 -9.89 -9.87
CA ILE A 316 15.25 -8.98 -8.98
C ILE A 316 16.07 -7.71 -8.78
N TRP A 317 15.39 -6.60 -8.58
CA TRP A 317 16.02 -5.30 -8.31
C TRP A 317 15.84 -4.90 -6.85
N LEU A 318 16.91 -4.43 -6.22
CA LEU A 318 16.95 -3.92 -4.85
C LEU A 318 17.62 -2.54 -4.86
N PRO A 319 17.08 -1.55 -4.11
CA PRO A 319 17.42 -0.15 -4.31
C PRO A 319 18.85 0.22 -3.90
N ASN A 320 19.45 -0.50 -2.95
CA ASN A 320 20.80 -0.27 -2.46
C ASN A 320 21.33 -1.44 -1.63
N ALA A 321 22.63 -1.39 -1.30
CA ALA A 321 23.32 -2.39 -0.49
C ALA A 321 22.67 -2.64 0.89
N LYS A 322 22.18 -1.60 1.57
CA LYS A 322 21.54 -1.74 2.89
C LYS A 322 20.30 -2.64 2.77
N ILE A 323 19.40 -2.32 1.84
CA ILE A 323 18.17 -3.09 1.63
C ILE A 323 18.47 -4.48 1.07
N ALA A 324 19.51 -4.63 0.24
CA ALA A 324 19.93 -5.94 -0.24
C ALA A 324 20.36 -6.87 0.91
N LYS A 325 21.10 -6.36 1.89
CA LYS A 325 21.48 -7.13 3.10
C LYS A 325 20.27 -7.55 3.93
N LEU A 326 19.32 -6.63 4.17
CA LEU A 326 18.07 -6.97 4.87
C LEU A 326 17.23 -7.98 4.09
N TRP A 327 17.19 -7.86 2.76
CA TRP A 327 16.50 -8.81 1.90
C TRP A 327 17.11 -10.22 2.01
N MET A 328 18.44 -10.34 1.97
CA MET A 328 19.13 -11.64 2.12
C MET A 328 18.83 -12.31 3.47
N GLN A 329 18.72 -11.54 4.56
CA GLN A 329 18.26 -12.05 5.86
C GLN A 329 16.79 -12.48 5.79
N TYR A 330 15.93 -11.62 5.25
CA TYR A 330 14.50 -11.86 5.18
C TYR A 330 14.14 -13.15 4.43
N VAL A 331 14.67 -13.33 3.21
CA VAL A 331 14.34 -14.51 2.38
C VAL A 331 14.98 -15.81 2.89
N LYS A 332 15.89 -15.71 3.86
CA LYS A 332 16.48 -16.87 4.54
C LYS A 332 15.57 -17.39 5.63
N ASP A 333 15.16 -16.55 6.57
CA ASP A 333 14.41 -16.97 7.77
C ASP A 333 13.52 -15.89 8.38
N THR A 334 13.31 -14.77 7.68
CA THR A 334 12.57 -13.57 8.14
C THR A 334 13.16 -12.82 9.33
N LYS A 335 14.31 -13.24 9.88
CA LYS A 335 14.99 -12.58 11.00
C LYS A 335 15.83 -11.42 10.49
N VAL A 336 15.16 -10.31 10.20
CA VAL A 336 15.83 -9.08 9.78
C VAL A 336 16.39 -8.36 11.01
N THR A 337 17.68 -8.07 11.00
CA THR A 337 18.33 -7.37 12.11
C THR A 337 17.90 -5.90 12.14
N ASP A 338 17.41 -5.43 13.28
CA ASP A 338 17.19 -4.01 13.54
C ASP A 338 18.37 -3.46 14.34
N ILE A 339 19.11 -2.54 13.72
CA ILE A 339 20.23 -1.81 14.35
C ILE A 339 19.87 -0.34 14.58
N THR A 340 18.59 0.01 14.49
CA THR A 340 18.13 1.38 14.70
C THR A 340 18.39 1.77 16.16
N PRO A 341 19.16 2.82 16.42
CA PRO A 341 19.38 3.28 17.79
C PRO A 341 18.05 3.75 18.41
N PRO A 342 17.89 3.69 19.74
CA PRO A 342 16.74 4.30 20.38
C PRO A 342 16.68 5.80 20.03
N PRO A 343 15.48 6.41 20.03
CA PRO A 343 15.36 7.85 19.86
C PRO A 343 16.27 8.60 20.84
N ALA A 344 16.88 9.69 20.39
CA ALA A 344 17.65 10.56 21.28
C ALA A 344 16.73 11.04 22.43
N PRO A 345 17.23 11.10 23.68
CA PRO A 345 16.42 11.60 24.78
C PRO A 345 16.01 13.05 24.49
N PHE A 346 14.74 13.38 24.73
CA PHE A 346 14.20 14.73 24.58
C PHE A 346 13.83 15.30 25.95
N ASN A 347 13.76 16.63 26.06
CA ASN A 347 13.52 17.36 27.32
C ASN A 347 14.56 17.09 28.42
N ILE A 348 15.81 16.79 28.05
CA ILE A 348 16.92 16.64 28.99
C ILE A 348 17.08 17.95 29.78
N ARG A 349 17.01 17.88 31.11
CA ARG A 349 17.35 19.01 31.98
C ARG A 349 18.65 18.70 32.72
N ILE A 350 19.47 19.71 32.95
CA ILE A 350 20.63 19.58 33.83
C ILE A 350 20.31 20.36 35.10
N LYS A 351 20.26 19.68 36.24
CA LYS A 351 20.11 20.30 37.56
C LYS A 351 21.27 19.87 38.45
N ASN A 352 22.04 20.82 38.97
CA ASN A 352 23.20 20.56 39.84
C ASN A 352 24.19 19.54 39.24
N ASN A 353 24.54 19.69 37.95
CA ASN A 353 25.39 18.74 37.20
C ASN A 353 24.84 17.30 37.10
N VAL A 354 23.55 17.10 37.37
CA VAL A 354 22.84 15.83 37.16
C VAL A 354 21.90 15.96 35.96
N LEU A 355 21.98 14.98 35.06
CA LEU A 355 21.03 14.82 33.97
C LEU A 355 19.70 14.32 34.55
N THR A 356 18.62 15.10 34.39
CA THR A 356 17.27 14.81 34.91
C THR A 356 16.21 14.87 33.83
#